data_AF-A0A7Y2NMN9-F1
#
_entry.id   AF-A0A7Y2NMN9-F1
#
_cell.length_a   1.000
_cell.length_b   1.000
_cell.length_c   1.000
_cell.angle_alpha   90.00
_cell.angle_beta   90.00
_cell.angle_gamma   90.00
#
_symmetry.space_group_name_H-M   'P 1'
#
loop_
_entity.id
_entity.type
_entity.pdbx_description
1 polymer ?
#
loop_
_entity_poly.entity_id
_entity_poly.type
_entity_poly.pdbx_seq_one_letter_code
_entity_poly.pdbx_strand_id
1 'polypeptide(L)' 'ALNNVEIVDGEGVIGKKPVLKPGESHTYNSGCLLSSPFGAMQGHYSMVNFTTTKKFRVVIPTFKLSAPFALN' A
#
# COMPACT_ATOMS: atom_id res chain seq x y z
N ALA A 1 14.59 19.07 8.08
CA ALA A 1 15.03 17.73 7.69
C ALA A 1 13.82 16.95 7.18
N LEU A 2 13.58 16.98 5.87
CA LEU A 2 12.52 16.23 5.20
C LEU A 2 13.17 14.93 4.71
N ASN A 3 12.95 13.77 5.36
CA ASN A 3 13.18 12.42 4.82
C ASN A 3 13.32 11.35 5.94
N ASN A 4 12.35 11.23 6.84
CA ASN A 4 12.28 10.00 7.65
C ASN A 4 11.43 9.00 6.87
N VAL A 5 12.10 7.98 6.33
CA VAL A 5 11.42 6.86 5.67
C VAL A 5 10.86 5.95 6.76
N GLU A 6 9.55 5.78 6.78
CA GLU A 6 8.89 4.78 7.61
C GLU A 6 8.60 3.54 6.78
N ILE A 7 9.00 2.38 7.30
CA ILE A 7 8.74 1.08 6.70
C ILE A 7 7.62 0.44 7.50
N VAL A 8 6.50 0.17 6.83
CA VAL A 8 5.36 -0.55 7.40
C VAL A 8 5.30 -1.92 6.74
N ASP A 9 5.46 -2.97 7.55
CA ASP A 9 5.30 -4.36 7.15
C ASP A 9 4.30 -5.04 8.07
N GLY A 10 3.42 -5.86 7.51
CA GLY A 10 2.34 -6.47 8.27
C GLY A 10 1.56 -7.48 7.45
N GLU A 11 0.85 -8.35 8.17
CA GLU A 11 0.06 -9.40 7.54
C GLU A 11 -1.28 -8.88 7.00
N GLY A 12 -1.46 -9.01 5.69
CA GLY A 12 -2.71 -8.64 5.02
C GLY A 12 -2.90 -7.13 4.89
N VAL A 13 -4.14 -6.71 4.61
CA VAL A 13 -4.57 -5.32 4.51
C VAL A 13 -5.71 -5.11 5.50
N ILE A 14 -5.65 -4.06 6.33
CA ILE A 14 -6.66 -3.75 7.37
C ILE A 14 -7.05 -4.95 8.27
N GLY A 15 -6.11 -5.86 8.55
CA GLY A 15 -6.36 -7.09 9.33
C GLY A 15 -7.04 -8.23 8.56
N LYS A 16 -7.20 -8.10 7.23
CA LYS A 16 -7.79 -9.12 6.36
C LYS A 16 -6.78 -9.62 5.33
N LYS A 17 -6.87 -10.91 4.98
CA LYS A 17 -6.13 -11.53 3.86
C LYS A 17 -7.13 -11.88 2.75
N PRO A 18 -7.53 -10.91 1.90
CA PRO A 18 -8.53 -11.15 0.87
C PRO A 18 -8.03 -12.17 -0.15
N VAL A 19 -8.91 -13.09 -0.55
CA VAL A 19 -8.67 -14.03 -1.65
C VAL A 19 -9.37 -13.48 -2.88
N LEU A 20 -8.61 -13.16 -3.91
CA LEU A 20 -9.14 -12.63 -5.17
C LEU A 20 -9.30 -13.76 -6.19
N LYS A 21 -10.53 -14.00 -6.64
CA LYS A 21 -10.78 -14.85 -7.81
C LYS A 21 -10.52 -14.08 -9.11
N PRO A 22 -10.34 -14.77 -10.26
CA PRO A 22 -10.23 -14.09 -11.54
C PRO A 22 -11.40 -13.13 -11.79
N GLY A 23 -11.09 -11.86 -12.09
CA GLY A 23 -12.08 -10.80 -12.31
C GLY A 23 -12.59 -10.12 -11.02
N GLU A 24 -12.19 -10.59 -9.84
CA GLU A 24 -12.57 -9.99 -8.57
C GLU A 24 -11.61 -8.85 -8.18
N SER A 25 -12.16 -7.82 -7.54
CA SER A 25 -11.40 -6.68 -7.02
C SER A 25 -11.70 -6.47 -5.54
N HIS A 26 -10.67 -6.14 -4.75
CA HIS A 26 -10.84 -5.76 -3.36
C HIS A 26 -10.35 -4.32 -3.16
N THR A 27 -11.23 -3.46 -2.67
CA THR A 27 -10.94 -2.06 -2.38
C THR A 27 -10.98 -1.85 -0.88
N TYR A 28 -9.96 -1.16 -0.35
CA TYR A 28 -9.88 -0.79 1.04
C TYR A 28 -9.32 0.62 1.18
N ASN A 29 -9.64 1.28 2.30
CA ASN A 29 -9.08 2.58 2.66
C ASN A 29 -8.24 2.42 3.92
N SER A 30 -7.10 3.10 3.95
CA SER A 30 -6.20 3.19 5.10
C SER A 30 -5.74 4.64 5.28
N GLY A 31 -5.11 4.94 6.41
CA GLY A 31 -4.57 6.26 6.71
C GLY A 31 -3.11 6.16 7.13
N CYS A 32 -2.33 7.18 6.79
CA CYS A 32 -0.95 7.37 7.23
C CYS A 32 -0.80 8.82 7.69
N LEU A 33 -0.26 9.04 8.89
CA LEU A 33 0.03 10.36 9.41
C LEU A 33 1.40 10.81 8.90
N LEU A 34 1.45 11.94 8.20
CA LEU A 34 2.70 12.53 7.74
C LEU A 34 3.02 13.78 8.54
N SER A 35 4.27 13.92 8.99
CA SER A 35 4.75 15.16 9.65
C SER A 35 4.95 16.33 8.68
N SER A 36 4.84 16.08 7.37
CA SER A 36 5.08 17.05 6.30
C SER A 36 3.83 17.17 5.41
N PRO A 37 3.53 18.37 4.86
CA PRO A 37 2.43 18.55 3.91
C PRO A 37 2.64 17.81 2.58
N PHE A 38 3.86 17.36 2.30
CA PHE A 38 4.20 16.53 1.15
C PHE A 38 4.87 15.23 1.58
N GLY A 39 4.50 14.14 0.91
CA GLY A 39 5.12 12.83 1.07
C GLY A 39 4.92 11.95 -0.15
N ALA A 40 5.44 10.73 -0.09
CA ALA A 40 5.23 9.71 -1.09
C ALA A 40 5.18 8.33 -0.43
N MET A 41 4.41 7.42 -1.01
CA MET A 41 4.36 6.02 -0.58
C MET A 41 4.67 5.11 -1.75
N GLN A 42 5.33 4.00 -1.47
CA GLN A 42 5.61 2.93 -2.42
C GLN A 42 5.70 1.60 -1.66
N GLY A 43 5.53 0.49 -2.35
CA GLY A 43 5.63 -0.81 -1.69
C GLY A 43 5.29 -1.98 -2.61
N HIS A 44 4.93 -3.10 -2.00
CA HIS A 44 4.43 -4.26 -2.71
C HIS A 44 3.55 -5.11 -1.80
N TYR A 45 2.61 -5.84 -2.39
CA TYR A 45 1.91 -6.92 -1.71
C TYR A 45 2.59 -8.24 -2.00
N SER A 46 2.75 -9.06 -0.97
CA SER A 46 3.12 -10.47 -1.12
C SER A 46 1.86 -11.30 -1.29
N MET A 47 1.66 -11.82 -2.51
CA MET A 47 0.50 -12.63 -2.88
C MET A 47 0.90 -14.11 -2.98
N VAL A 48 -0.08 -14.98 -2.76
CA VAL A 48 0.07 -16.43 -2.97
C VAL A 48 -0.92 -16.87 -4.02
N ASN A 49 -0.45 -17.55 -5.05
CA ASN A 49 -1.30 -18.20 -6.02
C ASN A 49 -1.77 -19.54 -5.44
N PHE A 50 -3.07 -19.71 -5.19
CA PHE A 50 -3.61 -20.92 -4.57
C PHE A 50 -3.51 -22.18 -5.46
N THR A 51 -3.53 -22.03 -6.78
CA THR A 51 -3.44 -23.17 -7.72
C THR A 51 -2.03 -23.75 -7.80
N THR A 52 -1.01 -22.89 -7.74
CA THR A 52 0.41 -23.28 -7.91
C THR A 52 1.19 -23.24 -6.60
N THR A 53 0.59 -22.73 -5.53
CA THR A 53 1.20 -22.45 -4.22
C THR A 53 2.42 -21.49 -4.31
N LYS A 54 2.65 -20.86 -5.46
CA LYS A 54 3.77 -19.93 -5.67
C LYS A 54 3.46 -18.58 -5.03
N LYS A 55 4.47 -18.03 -4.34
CA LYS A 55 4.45 -16.65 -3.84
C LYS A 55 4.96 -15.71 -4.92
N PHE A 56 4.30 -14.57 -5.08
CA PHE A 56 4.71 -13.52 -6.01
C PHE A 56 4.46 -12.14 -5.41
N ARG A 57 5.19 -11.14 -5.90
CA ARG A 57 5.05 -9.75 -5.44
C ARG A 57 4.26 -8.93 -6.45
N VAL A 58 3.30 -8.16 -5.96
CA VAL A 58 2.55 -7.18 -6.75
C VAL A 58 3.04 -5.80 -6.34
N VAL A 59 3.63 -5.07 -7.26
CA VAL A 59 4.23 -3.75 -7.00
C VAL A 59 3.14 -2.70 -6.80
N ILE A 60 3.29 -1.88 -5.77
CA ILE A 60 2.52 -0.66 -5.55
C ILE A 60 3.39 0.49 -6.10
N PRO A 61 2.99 1.15 -7.19
CA PRO A 61 3.77 2.23 -7.77
C PRO A 61 3.87 3.39 -6.80
N THR A 62 4.94 4.18 -6.90
CA THR A 62 5.12 5.35 -6.05
C THR A 62 4.03 6.38 -6.35
N PHE A 63 3.27 6.77 -5.33
CA PHE A 63 2.26 7.82 -5.41
C PHE A 63 2.56 8.94 -4.42
N LYS A 64 2.21 10.17 -4.78
CA LYS A 64 2.43 11.37 -3.97
C LYS A 64 1.26 11.63 -3.06
N LEU A 65 1.55 12.07 -1.85
CA LEU A 65 0.59 12.55 -0.86
C LEU A 65 0.82 14.05 -0.68
N SER A 66 -0.22 14.84 -0.92
CA SER A 66 -0.18 16.29 -0.76
C SER A 66 -1.34 16.74 0.12
N ALA A 67 -1.05 17.55 1.13
CA ALA A 67 -2.08 18.18 1.93
C ALA A 67 -2.84 19.21 1.07
N PRO A 68 -4.19 19.26 1.13
CA PRO A 68 -4.99 20.17 0.29
C PRO A 68 -4.57 21.64 0.39
N PHE A 69 -4.18 22.10 1.58
CA PHE A 69 -3.74 23.48 1.82
C PHE A 69 -2.38 23.81 1.17
N ALA A 70 -1.58 22.80 0.84
CA ALA A 70 -0.24 22.96 0.27
C ALA A 70 -0.22 22.93 -1.26
N LEU A 71 -1.39 22.80 -1.90
CA LEU A 71 -1.56 22.82 -3.36
C LEU A 71 -1.90 24.23 -3.91
N ASN A 72 -1.87 25.26 -3.06
CA ASN A 72 -2.14 26.66 -3.42
C ASN A 72 -0.95 27.35 -4.07
#